data_AF-A0A2T2Q430-F1
#
_entry.id   AF-A0A2T2Q430-F1
#
_cell.length_a   1.000
_cell.length_b   1.000
_cell.length_c   1.000
_cell.angle_alpha   90.00
_cell.angle_beta   90.00
_cell.angle_gamma   90.00
#
_symmetry.space_group_name_H-M   'P 1'
#
loop_
_entity.id
_entity.type
_entity.pdbx_description
1 polymer ?
#
loop_
_entity_poly.entity_id
_entity_poly.type
_entity_poly.pdbx_seq_one_letter_code
_entity_poly.pdbx_strand_id
1 'polypeptide(L)'
;MALSAASYLEIYMREVILLALTSDPFVVYGLPHQLDGVVLLKAGKVLSFEAEVTACCRGQWPSRIAKFKRLFGAVPSAWESLVSDLEELRKLRNAVGHAFGRDLRGQLALLRGLEIPAQRLSEERLKKWLSIIDLTATAIDAYLVANHIGAFEYFLLYHDRRSDLSKGRLGKKAAAPALSSLFASEWNRRVPRSYCQSIIAHYDAC
;
A
#
# COMPACT_ATOMS: atom_id res chain seq x y z
N MET A 1 16.78 -9.20 7.32
CA MET A 1 16.15 -7.89 7.66
C MET A 1 15.87 -7.04 6.43
N ALA A 2 16.88 -6.54 5.67
CA ALA A 2 16.66 -5.76 4.44
C ALA A 2 15.75 -6.44 3.41
N LEU A 3 15.88 -7.76 3.27
CA LEU A 3 15.10 -8.58 2.34
C LEU A 3 13.61 -8.60 2.71
N SER A 4 13.33 -8.85 3.99
CA SER A 4 11.98 -8.81 4.53
C SER A 4 11.39 -7.42 4.38
N ALA A 5 12.17 -6.37 4.64
CA ALA A 5 11.74 -4.98 4.48
C ALA A 5 11.40 -4.64 3.00
N ALA A 6 12.20 -5.11 2.04
CA ALA A 6 11.90 -4.94 0.63
C ALA A 6 10.62 -5.67 0.20
N SER A 7 10.37 -6.88 0.72
CA SER A 7 9.12 -7.59 0.49
C SER A 7 7.93 -6.90 1.17
N TYR A 8 8.11 -6.37 2.38
CA TYR A 8 7.08 -5.59 3.07
C TYR A 8 6.72 -4.31 2.32
N LEU A 9 7.70 -3.64 1.69
CA LEU A 9 7.41 -2.50 0.81
C LEU A 9 6.49 -2.90 -0.34
N GLU A 10 6.72 -4.06 -0.99
CA GLU A 10 5.84 -4.52 -2.08
C GLU A 10 4.43 -4.88 -1.62
N ILE A 11 4.31 -5.47 -0.42
CA ILE A 11 3.01 -5.74 0.20
C ILE A 11 2.30 -4.43 0.52
N TYR A 12 3.00 -3.50 1.18
CA TYR A 12 2.46 -2.17 1.49
C TYR A 12 2.00 -1.44 0.22
N MET A 13 2.83 -1.42 -0.83
CA MET A 13 2.47 -0.83 -2.12
C MET A 13 1.22 -1.46 -2.72
N ARG A 14 1.08 -2.79 -2.62
CA ARG A 14 -0.11 -3.50 -3.11
C ARG A 14 -1.36 -2.99 -2.41
N GLU A 15 -1.33 -2.92 -1.08
CA GLU A 15 -2.48 -2.50 -0.27
C GLU A 15 -2.83 -1.03 -0.49
N VAL A 16 -1.86 -0.12 -0.47
CA VAL A 16 -2.12 1.32 -0.64
C VAL A 16 -2.59 1.67 -2.05
N ILE A 17 -2.08 0.98 -3.08
CA ILE A 17 -2.55 1.17 -4.47
C ILE A 17 -3.95 0.59 -4.62
N LEU A 18 -4.23 -0.60 -4.07
CA LEU A 18 -5.57 -1.16 -4.08
C LEU A 18 -6.57 -0.24 -3.37
N LEU A 19 -6.19 0.31 -2.23
CA LEU A 19 -6.99 1.27 -1.48
C LEU A 19 -7.26 2.53 -2.31
N ALA A 20 -6.25 3.07 -3.01
CA ALA A 20 -6.43 4.21 -3.89
C ALA A 20 -7.38 3.90 -5.07
N LEU A 21 -7.25 2.74 -5.69
CA LEU A 21 -8.13 2.32 -6.81
C LEU A 21 -9.55 2.00 -6.35
N THR A 22 -9.73 1.49 -5.12
CA THR A 22 -11.07 1.26 -4.57
C THR A 22 -11.74 2.56 -4.15
N SER A 23 -10.97 3.55 -3.67
CA SER A 23 -11.43 4.91 -3.39
C SER A 23 -11.81 5.70 -4.65
N ASP A 24 -10.97 5.65 -5.68
CA ASP A 24 -11.12 6.37 -6.95
C ASP A 24 -11.09 5.39 -8.14
N PRO A 25 -12.15 4.59 -8.34
CA PRO A 25 -12.18 3.49 -9.31
C PRO A 25 -12.04 3.92 -10.76
N PHE A 26 -12.44 5.14 -11.11
CA PHE A 26 -12.42 5.62 -12.50
C PHE A 26 -11.05 6.14 -12.94
N VAL A 27 -10.09 6.21 -12.03
CA VAL A 27 -8.69 6.55 -12.34
C VAL A 27 -8.09 5.59 -13.38
N VAL A 28 -8.51 4.31 -13.38
CA VAL A 28 -8.06 3.30 -14.37
C VAL A 28 -8.47 3.64 -15.81
N TYR A 29 -9.52 4.44 -15.97
CA TYR A 29 -10.01 4.92 -17.27
C TYR A 29 -9.51 6.34 -17.60
N GLY A 30 -8.61 6.89 -16.79
CA GLY A 30 -8.13 8.28 -16.94
C GLY A 30 -9.16 9.33 -16.53
N LEU A 31 -10.14 8.95 -15.71
CA LEU A 31 -11.23 9.81 -15.26
C LEU A 31 -11.22 9.92 -13.71
N PRO A 32 -10.19 10.55 -13.12
CA PRO A 32 -10.07 10.67 -11.66
C PRO A 32 -11.25 11.44 -11.06
N HIS A 33 -11.67 11.05 -9.86
CA HIS A 33 -12.70 11.71 -9.04
C HIS A 33 -14.11 11.78 -9.66
N GLN A 34 -14.38 11.04 -10.74
CA GLN A 34 -15.71 10.99 -11.36
C GLN A 34 -16.69 10.09 -10.61
N LEU A 35 -16.19 9.11 -9.85
CA LEU A 35 -17.00 8.20 -9.06
C LEU A 35 -16.35 8.01 -7.69
N ASP A 36 -17.09 8.33 -6.62
CA ASP A 36 -16.67 8.04 -5.25
C ASP A 36 -16.81 6.54 -4.98
N GLY A 37 -15.71 5.89 -4.58
CA GLY A 37 -15.66 4.48 -4.21
C GLY A 37 -16.66 4.09 -3.12
N VAL A 38 -17.08 5.04 -2.26
CA VAL A 38 -18.10 4.80 -1.23
C VAL A 38 -19.43 4.37 -1.84
N VAL A 39 -19.77 4.88 -3.03
CA VAL A 39 -21.00 4.49 -3.75
C VAL A 39 -20.97 3.01 -4.12
N LEU A 40 -19.83 2.53 -4.63
CA LEU A 40 -19.65 1.11 -4.99
C LEU A 40 -19.61 0.21 -3.75
N LEU A 41 -18.92 0.66 -2.70
CA LEU A 41 -18.86 -0.02 -1.41
C LEU A 41 -20.27 -0.21 -0.83
N LYS A 42 -21.10 0.83 -0.80
CA LYS A 42 -22.50 0.76 -0.35
C LYS A 42 -23.35 -0.20 -1.17
N ALA A 43 -23.13 -0.22 -2.48
CA ALA A 43 -23.84 -1.11 -3.40
C ALA A 43 -23.37 -2.58 -3.29
N GLY A 44 -22.35 -2.88 -2.49
CA GLY A 44 -21.75 -4.21 -2.39
C GLY A 44 -21.07 -4.66 -3.69
N LYS A 45 -20.69 -3.71 -4.56
CA LYS A 45 -20.04 -4.00 -5.83
C LYS A 45 -18.53 -3.97 -5.65
N VAL A 46 -17.91 -5.14 -5.75
CA VAL A 46 -16.46 -5.27 -5.69
C VAL A 46 -15.90 -5.23 -7.12
N LEU A 47 -15.11 -4.20 -7.41
CA LEU A 47 -14.31 -4.15 -8.63
C LEU A 47 -12.98 -4.86 -8.40
N SER A 48 -12.52 -5.61 -9.40
CA SER A 48 -11.20 -6.22 -9.37
C SER A 48 -10.17 -5.30 -10.01
N PHE A 49 -9.12 -4.97 -9.27
CA PHE A 49 -7.99 -4.15 -9.74
C PHE A 49 -6.67 -4.94 -9.72
N GLU A 50 -6.74 -6.28 -9.68
CA GLU A 50 -5.57 -7.14 -9.51
C GLU A 50 -4.55 -6.96 -10.63
N ALA A 51 -4.99 -6.71 -11.87
CA ALA A 51 -4.10 -6.51 -13.00
C ALA A 51 -3.31 -5.20 -12.86
N GLU A 52 -3.99 -4.12 -12.50
CA GLU A 52 -3.44 -2.78 -12.31
C GLU A 52 -2.45 -2.77 -11.13
N VAL A 53 -2.87 -3.31 -9.98
CA VAL A 53 -2.03 -3.43 -8.79
C VAL A 53 -0.80 -4.28 -9.08
N THR A 54 -0.97 -5.43 -9.73
CA THR A 54 0.15 -6.31 -10.09
C THR A 54 1.14 -5.61 -11.02
N ALA A 55 0.65 -4.81 -11.98
CA ALA A 55 1.50 -4.05 -12.89
C ALA A 55 2.34 -2.97 -12.18
N CYS A 56 1.84 -2.42 -11.06
CA CYS A 56 2.58 -1.47 -10.23
C CYS A 56 3.52 -2.13 -9.21
N CYS A 57 3.27 -3.38 -8.80
CA CYS A 57 4.05 -4.04 -7.75
C CYS A 57 5.05 -5.09 -8.26
N ARG A 58 4.94 -5.56 -9.51
CA ARG A 58 5.82 -6.61 -10.07
C ARG A 58 6.69 -6.11 -11.22
N GLY A 59 7.75 -6.87 -11.50
CA GLY A 59 8.71 -6.53 -12.56
C GLY A 59 9.76 -5.50 -12.10
N GLN A 60 10.36 -4.83 -13.07
CA GLN A 60 11.42 -3.83 -12.87
C GLN A 60 10.84 -2.50 -12.37
N TRP A 61 11.58 -1.78 -11.52
CA TRP A 61 11.08 -0.52 -10.96
C TRP A 61 10.74 0.57 -11.99
N PRO A 62 11.49 0.76 -13.09
CA PRO A 62 11.09 1.69 -14.14
C PRO A 62 9.71 1.36 -14.74
N SER A 63 9.41 0.08 -14.93
CA SER A 63 8.09 -0.36 -15.42
C SER A 63 6.99 -0.09 -14.39
N ARG A 64 7.26 -0.33 -13.11
CA ARG A 64 6.31 -0.03 -12.00
C ARG A 64 5.95 1.45 -11.96
N ILE A 65 6.97 2.33 -12.01
CA ILE A 65 6.82 3.78 -12.04
C ILE A 65 6.01 4.22 -13.26
N ALA A 66 6.32 3.69 -14.45
CA ALA A 66 5.56 4.03 -15.66
C ALA A 66 4.08 3.63 -15.57
N LYS A 67 3.78 2.46 -14.98
CA LYS A 67 2.39 2.00 -14.77
C LYS A 67 1.68 2.84 -13.72
N PHE A 68 2.36 3.17 -12.62
CA PHE A 68 1.83 4.07 -11.60
C PHE A 68 1.49 5.44 -12.19
N LYS A 69 2.42 6.04 -12.94
CA LYS A 69 2.22 7.33 -13.62
C LYS A 69 1.04 7.30 -14.59
N ARG A 70 0.84 6.19 -15.29
CA ARG A 70 -0.29 6.03 -16.21
C ARG A 70 -1.63 5.99 -15.47
N LEU A 71 -1.67 5.37 -14.29
CA LEU A 71 -2.88 5.30 -13.47
C LEU A 71 -3.17 6.65 -12.82
N PHE A 72 -2.21 7.20 -12.08
CA PHE A 72 -2.44 8.36 -11.22
C PHE A 72 -2.00 9.70 -11.81
N GLY A 73 -1.43 9.69 -13.02
CA GLY A 73 -1.01 10.90 -13.76
C GLY A 73 0.39 11.41 -13.40
N ALA A 74 0.81 11.30 -12.14
CA ALA A 74 2.14 11.71 -11.69
C ALA A 74 2.80 10.67 -10.78
N VAL A 75 4.09 10.89 -10.52
CA VAL A 75 4.90 10.11 -9.58
C VAL A 75 5.64 11.09 -8.68
N PRO A 76 5.72 10.84 -7.37
CA PRO A 76 6.56 11.63 -6.47
C PRO A 76 8.02 11.69 -6.95
N SER A 77 8.60 12.89 -6.96
CA SER A 77 9.99 13.10 -7.41
C SER A 77 11.01 12.30 -6.60
N ALA A 78 10.75 12.11 -5.30
CA ALA A 78 11.57 11.26 -4.43
C ALA A 78 11.54 9.78 -4.87
N TRP A 79 10.43 9.30 -5.41
CA TRP A 79 10.35 7.93 -5.93
C TRP A 79 11.05 7.81 -7.28
N GLU A 80 10.91 8.80 -8.17
CA GLU A 80 11.63 8.84 -9.44
C GLU A 80 13.16 8.88 -9.25
N SER A 81 13.67 9.65 -8.28
CA SER A 81 15.11 9.76 -8.02
C SER A 81 15.73 8.48 -7.41
N LEU A 82 14.93 7.68 -6.70
CA LEU A 82 15.37 6.43 -6.06
C LEU A 82 15.28 5.20 -6.96
N VAL A 83 14.84 5.33 -8.22
CA VAL A 83 14.57 4.18 -9.12
C VAL A 83 15.77 3.24 -9.29
N SER A 84 16.99 3.80 -9.38
CA SER A 84 18.21 2.99 -9.55
C SER A 84 18.51 2.17 -8.31
N ASP A 85 18.41 2.80 -7.14
CA ASP A 85 18.63 2.16 -5.84
C ASP A 85 17.59 1.07 -5.57
N LEU A 86 16.32 1.35 -5.87
CA LEU A 86 15.23 0.38 -5.75
C LEU A 86 15.43 -0.84 -6.66
N GLU A 87 15.95 -0.63 -7.88
CA GLU A 87 16.27 -1.72 -8.81
C GLU A 87 17.46 -2.56 -8.32
N GLU A 88 18.47 -1.94 -7.71
CA GLU A 88 19.55 -2.65 -7.04
C GLU A 88 19.04 -3.49 -5.86
N LEU A 89 18.18 -2.92 -5.02
CA LEU A 89 17.54 -3.62 -3.90
C LEU A 89 16.71 -4.81 -4.38
N ARG A 90 15.97 -4.65 -5.49
CA ARG A 90 15.20 -5.74 -6.11
C ARG A 90 16.11 -6.87 -6.59
N LYS A 91 17.22 -6.54 -7.27
CA LYS A 91 18.21 -7.52 -7.74
C LYS A 91 18.86 -8.26 -6.57
N LEU A 92 19.26 -7.54 -5.53
CA LEU A 92 19.80 -8.12 -4.29
C LEU A 92 18.81 -9.10 -3.67
N ARG A 93 17.54 -8.69 -3.53
CA ARG A 93 16.49 -9.55 -2.99
C ARG A 93 16.28 -10.81 -3.81
N ASN A 94 16.22 -10.69 -5.14
CA ASN A 94 16.05 -11.84 -6.02
C ASN A 94 17.28 -12.77 -5.97
N ALA A 95 18.50 -12.23 -5.93
CA ALA A 95 19.71 -13.02 -5.79
C ALA A 95 19.72 -13.82 -4.47
N VAL A 96 19.29 -13.21 -3.37
CA VAL A 96 19.16 -13.92 -2.10
C VAL A 96 18.01 -14.94 -2.12
N GLY A 97 16.85 -14.60 -2.69
CA GLY A 97 15.71 -15.51 -2.79
C GLY A 97 16.00 -16.77 -3.64
N HIS A 98 16.83 -16.65 -4.67
CA HIS A 98 17.17 -17.77 -5.54
C HIS A 98 18.39 -18.58 -5.07
N ALA A 99 19.33 -17.95 -4.35
CA ALA A 99 20.64 -18.55 -4.10
C ALA A 99 21.20 -18.29 -2.70
N PHE A 100 20.39 -17.78 -1.75
CA PHE A 100 20.85 -17.33 -0.43
C PHE A 100 22.05 -16.36 -0.48
N GLY A 101 22.16 -15.57 -1.56
CA GLY A 101 23.24 -14.60 -1.75
C GLY A 101 24.57 -15.24 -2.15
N ARG A 102 24.53 -16.48 -2.65
CA ARG A 102 25.68 -17.20 -3.20
C ARG A 102 25.64 -17.11 -4.73
N ASP A 103 26.79 -16.95 -5.37
CA ASP A 103 26.84 -17.07 -6.82
C ASP A 103 26.81 -18.56 -7.20
N LEU A 104 25.65 -19.03 -7.67
CA LEU A 104 25.46 -20.42 -8.10
C LEU A 104 25.83 -20.63 -9.59
N ARG A 105 26.43 -19.63 -10.25
CA ARG A 105 26.95 -19.77 -11.62
C ARG A 105 28.19 -20.66 -11.63
N GLY A 106 28.00 -21.96 -11.48
CA GLY A 106 29.09 -22.93 -11.48
C GLY A 106 28.77 -24.20 -10.71
N GLN A 107 28.36 -25.22 -11.48
CA GLN A 107 28.61 -26.65 -11.26
C GLN A 107 28.95 -27.12 -9.84
N LEU A 108 28.03 -27.88 -9.21
CA LEU A 108 28.31 -28.87 -8.16
C LEU A 108 29.23 -28.37 -7.00
N ALA A 109 29.43 -27.06 -6.81
CA ALA A 109 30.45 -26.54 -5.91
C ALA A 109 30.20 -26.99 -4.46
N LEU A 110 28.93 -26.99 -4.05
CA LEU A 110 28.48 -27.59 -2.79
C LEU A 110 28.76 -29.10 -2.71
N LEU A 111 28.58 -29.84 -3.80
CA LEU A 111 28.86 -31.28 -3.89
C LEU A 111 30.36 -31.60 -4.01
N ARG A 112 31.18 -30.63 -4.42
CA ARG A 112 32.65 -30.70 -4.51
C ARG A 112 33.33 -30.15 -3.25
N GLY A 113 32.57 -29.80 -2.21
CA GLY A 113 33.10 -29.25 -0.95
C GLY A 113 33.74 -27.87 -1.09
N LEU A 114 33.44 -27.11 -2.15
CA LEU A 114 33.97 -25.77 -2.36
C LEU A 114 33.17 -24.75 -1.53
N GLU A 115 33.90 -23.90 -0.81
CA GLU A 115 33.31 -22.83 -0.02
C GLU A 115 32.80 -21.72 -0.96
N ILE A 116 31.49 -21.49 -0.98
CA ILE A 116 30.88 -20.40 -1.76
C ILE A 116 30.58 -19.25 -0.79
N PRO A 117 31.32 -18.12 -0.88
CA PRO A 117 31.14 -17.03 0.05
C PRO A 117 29.74 -16.43 -0.09
N ALA A 118 29.05 -16.28 1.03
CA ALA A 118 27.80 -15.53 1.07
C ALA A 118 28.12 -14.04 0.92
N GLN A 119 27.29 -13.33 0.13
CA GLN A 119 27.40 -11.90 -0.01
C GLN A 119 27.19 -11.22 1.36
N ARG A 120 28.22 -10.53 1.86
CA ARG A 120 28.15 -9.80 3.13
C ARG A 120 27.42 -8.48 2.92
N LEU A 121 26.47 -8.17 3.80
CA LEU A 121 25.79 -6.87 3.84
C LEU A 121 26.38 -6.07 5.01
N SER A 122 27.01 -4.93 4.70
CA SER A 122 27.50 -4.03 5.74
C SER A 122 26.34 -3.31 6.44
N GLU A 123 26.57 -2.83 7.66
CA GLU A 123 25.57 -2.09 8.42
C GLU A 123 25.16 -0.80 7.71
N GLU A 124 26.12 -0.08 7.10
CA GLU A 124 25.88 1.14 6.33
C GLU A 124 24.96 0.86 5.15
N ARG A 125 25.19 -0.25 4.44
CA ARG A 125 24.35 -0.66 3.31
C ARG A 125 22.96 -1.08 3.76
N LEU A 126 22.83 -1.73 4.90
CA LEU A 126 21.52 -2.03 5.52
C LEU A 126 20.76 -0.74 5.85
N LYS A 127 21.40 0.22 6.51
CA LYS A 127 20.83 1.54 6.85
C LYS A 127 20.38 2.28 5.59
N LYS A 128 21.21 2.29 4.54
CA LYS A 128 20.87 2.85 3.23
C LYS A 128 19.57 2.23 2.69
N TRP A 129 19.46 0.89 2.66
CA TRP A 129 18.26 0.23 2.14
C TRP A 129 17.01 0.52 2.96
N LEU A 130 17.10 0.53 4.28
CA LEU A 130 15.95 0.88 5.14
C LEU A 130 15.49 2.32 4.89
N SER A 131 16.43 3.26 4.73
CA SER A 131 16.12 4.65 4.41
C SER A 131 15.45 4.79 3.04
N ILE A 132 15.92 4.08 2.01
CA ILE A 132 15.28 4.10 0.69
C ILE A 132 13.85 3.57 0.75
N ILE A 133 13.62 2.48 1.48
CA ILE A 133 12.30 1.89 1.66
C ILE A 133 11.36 2.90 2.35
N ASP A 134 11.82 3.51 3.43
CA ASP A 134 11.06 4.50 4.21
C ASP A 134 10.69 5.74 3.37
N LEU A 135 11.68 6.30 2.65
CA LEU A 135 11.47 7.43 1.75
C LEU A 135 10.48 7.09 0.63
N THR A 136 10.58 5.89 0.06
CA THR A 136 9.69 5.44 -1.00
C THR A 136 8.27 5.27 -0.48
N ALA A 137 8.09 4.59 0.66
CA ALA A 137 6.77 4.39 1.27
C ALA A 137 6.12 5.73 1.63
N THR A 138 6.86 6.61 2.30
CA THR A 138 6.38 7.95 2.67
C THR A 138 5.98 8.79 1.46
N ALA A 139 6.75 8.74 0.38
CA ALA A 139 6.45 9.48 -0.84
C ALA A 139 5.17 8.98 -1.54
N ILE A 140 4.99 7.65 -1.59
CA ILE A 140 3.79 7.02 -2.14
C ILE A 140 2.56 7.38 -1.30
N ASP A 141 2.68 7.25 0.02
CA ASP A 141 1.60 7.54 0.97
C ASP A 141 1.15 9.00 0.85
N ALA A 142 2.09 9.94 0.95
CA ALA A 142 1.81 11.37 0.87
C ALA A 142 1.07 11.74 -0.43
N TYR A 143 1.42 11.11 -1.54
CA TYR A 143 0.79 11.37 -2.83
C TYR A 143 -0.59 10.71 -2.96
N LEU A 144 -0.72 9.42 -2.65
CA LEU A 144 -1.99 8.72 -2.80
C LEU A 144 -3.03 9.19 -1.79
N VAL A 145 -2.63 9.47 -0.55
CA VAL A 145 -3.53 10.01 0.50
C VAL A 145 -4.05 11.37 0.11
N ALA A 146 -3.19 12.27 -0.36
CA ALA A 146 -3.59 13.63 -0.72
C ALA A 146 -4.46 13.68 -1.98
N ASN A 147 -4.20 12.83 -2.98
CA ASN A 147 -4.85 12.93 -4.29
C ASN A 147 -6.02 11.95 -4.48
N HIS A 148 -5.97 10.71 -3.97
CA HIS A 148 -6.95 9.67 -4.35
C HIS A 148 -7.67 8.99 -3.17
N ILE A 149 -6.98 8.74 -2.05
CA ILE A 149 -7.56 8.00 -0.92
C ILE A 149 -8.38 8.94 -0.02
N GLY A 150 -7.83 10.10 0.34
CA GLY A 150 -8.45 11.01 1.30
C GLY A 150 -8.80 10.32 2.62
N ALA A 151 -10.10 10.14 2.89
CA ALA A 151 -10.62 9.52 4.10
C ALA A 151 -11.28 8.15 3.87
N PHE A 152 -11.01 7.50 2.72
CA PHE A 152 -11.70 6.28 2.31
C PHE A 152 -11.58 5.12 3.31
N GLU A 153 -10.44 4.99 3.99
CA GLU A 153 -10.22 3.98 5.04
C GLU A 153 -11.28 4.04 6.15
N TYR A 154 -11.67 5.26 6.55
CA TYR A 154 -12.69 5.47 7.58
C TYR A 154 -14.06 4.97 7.13
N PHE A 155 -14.37 5.09 5.84
CA PHE A 155 -15.62 4.59 5.26
C PHE A 155 -15.64 3.08 5.14
N LEU A 156 -14.52 2.45 4.77
CA LEU A 156 -14.37 0.99 4.76
C LEU A 156 -14.64 0.41 6.16
N LEU A 157 -13.96 0.94 7.17
CA LEU A 157 -14.14 0.45 8.54
C LEU A 157 -15.57 0.66 9.05
N TYR A 158 -16.17 1.81 8.73
CA TYR A 158 -17.56 2.07 9.07
C TYR A 158 -18.52 1.10 8.37
N HIS A 159 -18.33 0.83 7.08
CA HIS A 159 -19.13 -0.12 6.30
C HIS A 159 -19.10 -1.51 6.93
N ASP A 160 -17.89 -2.04 7.21
CA ASP A 160 -17.69 -3.37 7.76
C ASP A 160 -18.30 -3.54 9.15
N ARG A 161 -18.22 -2.51 10.00
CA ARG A 161 -18.69 -2.55 11.38
C ARG A 161 -20.12 -2.03 11.55
N ARG A 162 -20.77 -1.58 10.47
CA ARG A 162 -22.11 -0.99 10.52
C ARG A 162 -23.14 -1.93 11.13
N SER A 163 -23.10 -3.22 10.78
CA SER A 163 -24.03 -4.22 11.32
C SER A 163 -23.95 -4.29 12.84
N ASP A 164 -22.75 -4.20 13.41
CA ASP A 164 -22.53 -4.26 14.85
C ASP A 164 -22.91 -2.95 15.54
N LEU A 165 -22.65 -1.82 14.88
CA LEU A 165 -23.07 -0.49 15.34
C LEU A 165 -24.60 -0.31 15.32
N SER A 166 -25.31 -1.01 14.42
CA SER A 166 -26.78 -0.93 14.24
C SER A 166 -27.60 -1.84 15.18
N LYS A 167 -26.97 -2.84 15.82
CA LYS A 167 -27.64 -3.78 16.73
C LYS A 167 -28.05 -3.16 18.08
N GLY A 168 -27.62 -1.94 18.36
CA GLY A 168 -28.03 -1.18 19.54
C GLY A 168 -29.28 -0.33 19.28
N ARG A 169 -30.25 -0.35 20.19
CA ARG A 169 -31.47 0.49 20.23
C ARG A 169 -31.25 2.02 20.19
N LEU A 170 -30.01 2.49 20.02
CA LEU A 170 -29.62 3.89 20.05
C LEU A 170 -29.37 4.38 18.61
N GLY A 171 -30.44 4.64 17.87
CA GLY A 171 -30.38 5.14 16.50
C GLY A 171 -29.49 6.38 16.36
N LYS A 172 -28.78 6.51 15.22
CA LYS A 172 -27.89 7.59 14.70
C LYS A 172 -27.00 8.39 15.70
N LYS A 173 -27.50 8.82 16.85
CA LYS A 173 -26.79 9.55 17.92
C LYS A 173 -25.71 8.74 18.66
N ALA A 174 -25.85 7.42 18.82
CA ALA A 174 -24.80 6.59 19.45
C ALA A 174 -23.75 6.04 18.48
N ALA A 175 -23.98 6.17 17.16
CA ALA A 175 -23.06 5.66 16.16
C ALA A 175 -21.73 6.43 16.13
N ALA A 176 -21.76 7.76 16.25
CA ALA A 176 -20.55 8.59 16.20
C ALA A 176 -19.60 8.37 17.41
N PRO A 177 -20.09 8.29 18.68
CA PRO A 177 -19.23 7.92 19.81
C PRO A 177 -18.66 6.50 19.71
N ALA A 178 -19.46 5.54 19.24
CA ALA A 178 -19.01 4.16 19.07
C ALA A 178 -17.94 4.05 17.97
N LEU A 179 -18.11 4.78 16.86
CA LEU A 179 -17.12 4.84 15.78
C LEU A 179 -15.81 5.51 16.23
N SER A 180 -15.89 6.60 17.00
CA SER A 180 -14.71 7.26 17.58
C SER A 180 -13.93 6.33 18.53
N SER A 181 -14.65 5.55 19.35
CA SER A 181 -14.03 4.51 20.19
C SER A 181 -13.37 3.41 19.36
N LEU A 182 -13.98 3.05 18.23
CA LEU A 182 -13.47 2.00 17.34
C LEU A 182 -12.20 2.44 16.62
N PHE A 183 -12.12 3.70 16.16
CA PHE A 183 -10.86 4.26 15.62
C PHE A 183 -9.75 4.34 16.68
N ALA A 184 -10.11 4.61 17.94
CA ALA A 184 -9.15 4.60 19.03
C ALA A 184 -8.63 3.19 19.34
N SER A 185 -9.47 2.15 19.27
CA SER A 185 -9.06 0.78 19.56
C SER A 185 -8.27 0.14 18.41
N GLU A 186 -8.72 0.31 17.17
CA GLU A 186 -8.12 -0.36 16.00
C GLU A 186 -6.85 0.37 15.51
N TRP A 187 -6.86 1.71 15.54
CA TRP A 187 -5.78 2.51 14.93
C TRP A 187 -5.04 3.41 15.91
N ASN A 188 -5.36 3.35 17.21
CA ASN A 188 -4.80 4.25 18.23
C ASN A 188 -4.91 5.74 17.83
N ARG A 189 -5.96 6.09 17.06
CA ARG A 189 -6.21 7.45 16.56
C ARG A 189 -7.43 8.05 17.26
N ARG A 190 -7.24 9.22 17.87
CA ARG A 190 -8.36 9.99 18.45
C ARG A 190 -9.00 10.85 17.37
N VAL A 191 -10.12 10.36 16.84
CA VAL A 191 -10.91 11.08 15.85
C VAL A 191 -12.03 11.84 16.55
N PRO A 192 -12.19 13.16 16.32
CA PRO A 192 -13.23 13.94 16.96
C PRO A 192 -14.62 13.47 16.54
N ARG A 193 -15.58 13.59 17.46
CA ARG A 193 -16.97 13.14 17.23
C ARG A 193 -17.65 13.87 16.08
N SER A 194 -17.33 15.14 15.87
CA SER A 194 -17.82 15.94 14.74
C SER A 194 -17.42 15.35 13.39
N TYR A 195 -16.19 14.85 13.27
CA TYR A 195 -15.70 14.19 12.06
C TYR A 195 -16.35 12.82 11.85
N CYS A 196 -16.59 12.06 12.93
CA CYS A 196 -17.35 10.82 12.83
C CYS A 196 -18.80 11.07 12.36
N GLN A 197 -19.41 12.19 12.78
CA GLN A 197 -20.73 12.58 12.28
C GLN A 197 -20.72 12.95 10.80
N SER A 198 -19.68 13.66 10.32
CA SER A 198 -19.56 13.98 8.89
C SER A 198 -19.35 12.74 8.03
N ILE A 199 -18.56 11.76 8.50
CA ILE A 199 -18.40 10.46 7.81
C ILE A 199 -19.76 9.76 7.67
N ILE A 200 -20.52 9.64 8.76
CA ILE A 200 -21.83 8.98 8.74
C ILE A 200 -22.80 9.73 7.81
N ALA A 201 -22.80 11.06 7.85
CA ALA A 201 -23.66 11.88 7.01
C ALA A 201 -23.33 11.74 5.52
N HIS A 202 -22.04 11.79 5.15
CA HIS A 202 -21.58 11.58 3.77
C HIS A 202 -21.93 10.18 3.29
N TYR A 203 -21.61 9.18 4.11
CA TYR A 203 -21.93 7.79 3.80
C TYR A 203 -23.43 7.58 3.61
N ASP A 204 -24.31 8.17 4.43
CA ASP A 204 -25.76 8.05 4.27
C ASP A 204 -26.28 8.76 3.00
N ALA A 205 -25.60 9.81 2.53
CA ALA A 205 -26.01 10.63 1.38
C ALA A 205 -25.63 10.04 0.01
N CYS A 206 -24.52 9.29 -0.08
CA CYS A 206 -24.11 8.54 -1.27
C CYS A 206 -25.05 7.38 -1.62
#